data_AF-I0BA88-F1
#
_entry.id   AF-I0BA88-F1
#
_cell.length_a   1.000
_cell.length_b   1.000
_cell.length_c   1.000
_cell.angle_alpha   90.00
_cell.angle_beta   90.00
_cell.angle_gamma   90.00
#
_symmetry.space_group_name_H-M   'P 1'
#
loop_
_entity.id
_entity.type
_entity.pdbx_description
1 polymer ?
#
loop_
_entity_poly.entity_id
_entity_poly.type
_entity_poly.pdbx_seq_one_letter_code
_entity_poly.pdbx_strand_id
1 'polypeptide(L)'
;MKRLLMLGMLAALVAGCQTTGDGSNDANMKTLQKTVGRERLLQTFSQVTPPPTGKEVLSGTDEQVITWIRQVDDWTHKVLSSPVTGEMDEYAMREMRKHLTQVYTPQMSQQLIDYFYRHDPTVGTYQANSTKAMLGLRSEWDRYELRKEQPAKNQYKLTLTGRRRGDGAESVMNHSSAYQIQGDRLVITDFRTESGSPR
;
A
#
# COMPACT_ATOMS: atom_id res chain seq x y z
N MET A 1 48.34 -71.23 11.48
CA MET A 1 49.49 -70.97 10.57
C MET A 1 49.84 -69.49 10.64
N LYS A 2 51.11 -69.18 10.89
CA LYS A 2 51.71 -67.83 10.92
C LYS A 2 52.02 -67.33 9.50
N ARG A 3 51.86 -66.03 9.25
CA ARG A 3 52.58 -65.13 8.29
C ARG A 3 51.86 -63.76 8.36
N LEU A 4 52.23 -62.82 9.24
CA LEU A 4 53.29 -61.79 9.13
C LEU A 4 53.31 -60.97 7.82
N LEU A 5 53.03 -59.67 8.00
CA LEU A 5 53.57 -58.47 7.35
C LEU A 5 53.26 -58.20 5.87
N MET A 6 52.58 -57.09 5.61
CA MET A 6 53.24 -55.92 4.99
C MET A 6 52.47 -54.62 5.28
N LEU A 7 53.19 -53.66 5.87
CA LEU A 7 52.90 -52.24 5.84
C LEU A 7 52.96 -51.74 4.39
N GLY A 8 52.03 -50.86 4.02
CA GLY A 8 52.10 -50.05 2.81
C GLY A 8 51.51 -48.67 3.10
N MET A 9 52.32 -47.81 3.72
CA MET A 9 52.03 -46.39 3.88
C MET A 9 52.46 -45.69 2.59
N LEU A 10 51.53 -45.03 1.90
CA LEU A 10 51.86 -44.00 0.91
C LEU A 10 50.80 -42.91 0.98
N ALA A 11 51.24 -41.80 1.56
CA ALA A 11 50.54 -40.53 1.59
C ALA A 11 50.73 -39.77 0.26
N ALA A 12 49.90 -38.73 0.11
CA ALA A 12 49.92 -37.66 -0.87
C ALA A 12 49.18 -37.90 -2.19
N LEU A 13 47.99 -37.31 -2.30
CA LEU A 13 47.89 -35.97 -2.90
C LEU A 13 46.55 -35.33 -2.54
N VAL A 14 46.66 -34.20 -1.82
CA VAL A 14 45.62 -33.20 -1.69
C VAL A 14 45.36 -32.66 -3.10
N ALA A 15 44.36 -33.21 -3.77
CA ALA A 15 43.69 -32.55 -4.87
C ALA A 15 42.45 -31.87 -4.28
N GLY A 16 42.62 -30.61 -3.90
CA GLY A 16 41.50 -29.71 -3.74
C GLY A 16 40.80 -29.58 -5.08
N CYS A 17 39.73 -30.34 -5.28
CA CYS A 17 38.65 -29.86 -6.12
C CYS A 17 37.95 -28.76 -5.32
N GLN A 18 38.46 -27.54 -5.47
CA GLN A 18 37.70 -26.34 -5.21
C GLN A 18 36.42 -26.44 -6.04
N THR A 19 35.32 -26.82 -5.41
CA THR A 19 33.99 -26.53 -5.91
C THR A 19 33.81 -25.03 -5.86
N THR A 20 34.16 -24.40 -6.97
CA THR A 20 33.94 -23.00 -7.25
C THR A 20 32.44 -22.70 -7.18
N GLY A 21 32.06 -21.75 -6.32
CA GLY A 21 30.88 -20.93 -6.55
C GLY A 21 29.58 -21.33 -5.86
N ASP A 22 29.62 -21.62 -4.56
CA ASP A 22 28.45 -21.40 -3.70
C ASP A 22 28.31 -19.88 -3.50
N GLY A 23 27.45 -19.26 -4.31
CA GLY A 23 27.20 -17.81 -4.25
C GLY A 23 26.01 -17.32 -5.07
N SER A 24 25.46 -18.14 -5.96
CA SER A 24 24.30 -17.77 -6.79
C SER A 24 22.97 -18.33 -6.29
N ASN A 25 22.97 -19.28 -5.35
CA ASN A 25 21.73 -19.93 -4.91
C ASN A 25 21.12 -19.29 -3.65
N ASP A 26 21.94 -18.78 -2.72
CA ASP A 26 21.43 -18.22 -1.46
C ASP A 26 20.83 -16.81 -1.65
N ALA A 27 21.37 -16.02 -2.58
CA ALA A 27 20.80 -14.74 -2.99
C ALA A 27 19.48 -14.89 -3.75
N ASN A 28 19.34 -15.96 -4.57
CA ASN A 28 18.13 -16.31 -5.30
C ASN A 28 17.05 -16.97 -4.41
N MET A 29 17.45 -17.76 -3.41
CA MET A 29 16.50 -18.36 -2.46
C MET A 29 15.91 -17.32 -1.50
N LYS A 30 16.70 -16.30 -1.11
CA LYS A 30 16.19 -15.17 -0.28
C LYS A 30 15.17 -14.31 -1.01
N THR A 31 15.30 -14.13 -2.32
CA THR A 31 14.38 -13.36 -3.16
C THR A 31 13.12 -14.16 -3.51
N LEU A 32 13.23 -15.47 -3.75
CA LEU A 32 12.08 -16.32 -4.12
C LEU A 32 11.12 -16.65 -2.96
N GLN A 33 11.55 -16.58 -1.70
CA GLN A 33 10.70 -16.89 -0.53
C GLN A 33 9.98 -15.69 0.10
N LYS A 34 10.14 -14.45 -0.39
CA LYS A 34 9.57 -13.25 0.26
C LYS A 34 8.86 -12.26 -0.65
N THR A 35 8.78 -12.50 -1.96
CA THR A 35 7.93 -11.70 -2.83
C THR A 35 6.49 -12.19 -2.73
N VAL A 36 5.53 -11.30 -2.52
CA VAL A 36 4.12 -11.70 -2.63
C VAL A 36 3.84 -12.10 -4.06
N GLY A 37 3.69 -13.41 -4.28
CA GLY A 37 3.41 -13.96 -5.60
C GLY A 37 2.15 -13.33 -6.21
N ARG A 38 2.25 -13.00 -7.50
CA ARG A 38 1.19 -12.40 -8.34
C ARG A 38 -0.22 -12.93 -8.06
N GLU A 39 -0.35 -14.24 -7.90
CA GLU A 39 -1.63 -14.92 -7.69
C GLU A 39 -2.31 -14.50 -6.38
N ARG A 40 -1.54 -14.36 -5.30
CA ARG A 40 -2.09 -13.94 -3.99
C ARG A 40 -2.54 -12.49 -4.02
N LEU A 41 -1.78 -11.62 -4.68
CA LEU A 41 -2.16 -10.21 -4.87
C LEU A 41 -3.44 -10.08 -5.69
N LEU A 42 -3.53 -10.82 -6.81
CA LEU A 42 -4.71 -10.82 -7.67
C LEU A 42 -5.94 -11.41 -6.97
N GLN A 43 -5.76 -12.45 -6.14
CA GLN A 43 -6.82 -12.97 -5.30
C GLN A 43 -7.31 -11.93 -4.29
N THR A 44 -6.41 -11.23 -3.60
CA THR A 44 -6.80 -10.15 -2.67
C THR A 44 -7.56 -9.05 -3.39
N PHE A 45 -7.06 -8.59 -4.54
CA PHE A 45 -7.71 -7.53 -5.32
C PHE A 45 -9.08 -7.94 -5.87
N SER A 46 -9.29 -9.21 -6.21
CA SER A 46 -10.61 -9.71 -6.62
C SER A 46 -11.69 -9.57 -5.54
N GLN A 47 -11.29 -9.41 -4.27
CA GLN A 47 -12.17 -9.29 -3.11
C GLN A 47 -12.33 -7.84 -2.62
N VAL A 48 -11.59 -6.89 -3.21
CA VAL A 48 -11.56 -5.49 -2.78
C VAL A 48 -12.31 -4.61 -3.79
N THR A 49 -13.62 -4.50 -3.60
CA THR A 49 -14.50 -3.72 -4.47
C THR A 49 -14.26 -2.21 -4.32
N PRO A 50 -14.08 -1.46 -5.41
CA PRO A 50 -13.94 0.00 -5.34
C PRO A 50 -15.23 0.67 -4.84
N PRO A 51 -15.11 1.81 -4.12
CA PRO A 51 -16.26 2.61 -3.76
C PRO A 51 -16.98 3.15 -5.01
N PRO A 52 -18.29 3.47 -4.91
CA PRO A 52 -19.02 4.09 -6.00
C PRO A 52 -18.33 5.38 -6.47
N THR A 53 -18.15 5.54 -7.78
CA THR A 53 -17.56 6.74 -8.38
C THR A 53 -18.61 7.60 -9.07
N GLY A 54 -19.90 7.41 -8.84
CA GLY A 54 -20.93 8.23 -9.47
C GLY A 54 -20.90 9.66 -8.95
N LYS A 55 -21.03 10.66 -9.83
CA LYS A 55 -21.03 12.08 -9.41
C LYS A 55 -22.21 12.44 -8.49
N GLU A 56 -23.30 11.67 -8.57
CA GLU A 56 -24.50 11.80 -7.75
C GLU A 56 -24.24 11.64 -6.26
N VAL A 57 -23.13 10.99 -5.87
CA VAL A 57 -22.72 10.89 -4.46
C VAL A 57 -22.58 12.28 -3.82
N LEU A 58 -22.11 13.28 -4.58
CA LEU A 58 -21.95 14.64 -4.07
C LEU A 58 -23.28 15.38 -3.84
N SER A 59 -24.39 14.87 -4.39
CA SER A 59 -25.73 15.39 -4.16
C SER A 59 -26.40 14.83 -2.91
N GLY A 60 -25.74 13.88 -2.21
CA GLY A 60 -26.24 13.33 -0.96
C GLY A 60 -26.16 14.31 0.22
N THR A 61 -26.80 13.90 1.32
CA THR A 61 -26.63 14.52 2.65
C THR A 61 -25.16 14.54 3.08
N ASP A 62 -24.81 15.39 4.03
CA ASP A 62 -23.44 15.48 4.51
C ASP A 62 -22.98 14.16 5.14
N GLU A 63 -23.86 13.46 5.86
CA GLU A 63 -23.60 12.14 6.43
C GLU A 63 -23.32 11.09 5.35
N GLN A 64 -24.06 11.12 4.23
CA GLN A 64 -23.82 10.20 3.11
C GLN A 64 -22.47 10.48 2.44
N VAL A 65 -22.12 11.75 2.24
CA VAL A 65 -20.84 12.14 1.64
C VAL A 65 -19.67 11.79 2.56
N ILE A 66 -19.80 12.03 3.87
CA ILE A 66 -18.79 11.62 4.87
C ILE A 66 -18.61 10.10 4.88
N THR A 67 -19.72 9.35 4.86
CA THR A 67 -19.67 7.88 4.80
C THR A 67 -18.94 7.40 3.56
N TRP A 68 -19.21 8.00 2.41
CA TRP A 68 -18.50 7.69 1.17
C TRP A 68 -17.01 8.05 1.22
N ILE A 69 -16.63 9.21 1.76
CA ILE A 69 -15.21 9.58 1.97
C ILE A 69 -14.49 8.52 2.80
N ARG A 70 -15.13 8.00 3.86
CA ARG A 70 -14.56 6.90 4.66
C ARG A 70 -14.43 5.60 3.88
N GLN A 71 -15.42 5.25 3.06
CA GLN A 71 -15.34 4.07 2.18
C GLN A 71 -14.17 4.17 1.20
N VAL A 72 -13.90 5.37 0.67
CA VAL A 72 -12.72 5.64 -0.15
C VAL A 72 -11.44 5.39 0.64
N ASP A 73 -11.28 5.98 1.85
CA ASP A 73 -10.10 5.78 2.69
C ASP A 73 -9.88 4.30 3.06
N ASP A 74 -10.95 3.61 3.47
CA ASP A 74 -10.93 2.18 3.81
C ASP A 74 -10.52 1.31 2.63
N TRP A 75 -11.11 1.55 1.46
CA TRP A 75 -10.77 0.81 0.24
C TRP A 75 -9.31 1.05 -0.15
N THR A 76 -8.86 2.31 -0.13
CA THR A 76 -7.48 2.68 -0.46
C THR A 76 -6.50 2.00 0.47
N HIS A 77 -6.78 1.98 1.77
CA HIS A 77 -5.97 1.25 2.72
C HIS A 77 -5.96 -0.25 2.44
N LYS A 78 -7.10 -0.87 2.14
CA LYS A 78 -7.16 -2.30 1.79
C LYS A 78 -6.31 -2.59 0.56
N VAL A 79 -6.42 -1.80 -0.51
CA VAL A 79 -5.60 -1.95 -1.72
C VAL A 79 -4.11 -1.83 -1.39
N LEU A 80 -3.71 -0.78 -0.67
CA LEU A 80 -2.30 -0.53 -0.34
C LEU A 80 -1.74 -1.49 0.71
N SER A 81 -2.57 -2.14 1.53
CA SER A 81 -2.12 -3.16 2.49
C SER A 81 -2.25 -4.59 1.96
N SER A 82 -2.68 -4.77 0.71
CA SER A 82 -2.98 -6.08 0.09
C SER A 82 -1.78 -6.98 -0.21
N PRO A 83 -0.54 -6.63 0.19
CA PRO A 83 0.37 -7.61 0.74
C PRO A 83 0.52 -7.41 2.25
N VAL A 84 -0.04 -8.34 3.04
CA VAL A 84 0.06 -8.33 4.50
C VAL A 84 1.53 -8.47 4.97
N THR A 85 2.38 -9.10 4.15
CA THR A 85 3.80 -9.34 4.45
C THR A 85 4.60 -9.49 3.15
N GLY A 86 5.83 -8.97 3.11
CA GLY A 86 6.80 -9.26 2.04
C GLY A 86 7.12 -8.08 1.13
N GLU A 87 8.00 -8.34 0.17
CA GLU A 87 8.38 -7.40 -0.88
C GLU A 87 7.41 -7.50 -2.07
N MET A 88 7.11 -6.38 -2.71
CA MET A 88 6.35 -6.34 -3.97
C MET A 88 7.29 -6.16 -5.16
N ASP A 89 7.09 -6.92 -6.23
CA ASP A 89 7.78 -6.69 -7.50
C ASP A 89 7.08 -5.58 -8.32
N GLU A 90 7.71 -5.17 -9.43
CA GLU A 90 7.13 -4.16 -10.33
C GLU A 90 5.77 -4.58 -10.91
N TYR A 91 5.55 -5.88 -11.15
CA TYR A 91 4.28 -6.36 -11.71
C TYR A 91 3.14 -6.11 -10.72
N ALA A 92 3.35 -6.47 -9.46
CA ALA A 92 2.41 -6.26 -8.38
C ALA A 92 2.12 -4.77 -8.18
N MET A 93 3.14 -3.91 -8.28
CA MET A 93 2.96 -2.45 -8.24
C MET A 93 2.14 -1.93 -9.42
N ARG A 94 2.31 -2.48 -10.63
CA ARG A 94 1.48 -2.11 -11.79
C ARG A 94 0.01 -2.49 -11.59
N GLU A 95 -0.27 -3.68 -11.07
CA GLU A 95 -1.66 -4.10 -10.78
C GLU A 95 -2.30 -3.28 -9.66
N MET A 96 -1.53 -2.92 -8.63
CA MET A 96 -1.98 -2.03 -7.57
C MET A 96 -2.32 -0.65 -8.13
N ARG A 97 -1.43 -0.08 -8.96
CA ARG A 97 -1.68 1.20 -9.64
C ARG A 97 -2.95 1.13 -10.48
N LYS A 98 -3.15 0.05 -11.24
CA LYS A 98 -4.37 -0.18 -12.02
C LYS A 98 -5.63 -0.20 -11.14
N HIS A 99 -5.57 -0.82 -9.96
CA HIS A 99 -6.68 -0.79 -9.01
C HIS A 99 -6.97 0.61 -8.48
N LEU A 100 -5.94 1.33 -8.04
CA LEU A 100 -6.09 2.71 -7.55
C LEU A 100 -6.67 3.64 -8.64
N THR A 101 -6.29 3.46 -9.90
CA THR A 101 -6.81 4.29 -11.02
C THR A 101 -8.29 4.10 -11.32
N GLN A 102 -8.96 3.13 -10.68
CA GLN A 102 -10.42 3.02 -10.76
C GLN A 102 -11.12 4.18 -10.01
N VAL A 103 -10.44 4.81 -9.06
CA VAL A 103 -10.99 5.88 -8.21
C VAL A 103 -10.15 7.16 -8.32
N TYR A 104 -8.83 7.03 -8.40
CA TYR A 104 -7.88 8.13 -8.41
C TYR A 104 -7.35 8.45 -9.81
N THR A 105 -6.80 9.66 -10.00
CA THR A 105 -5.94 9.92 -11.16
C THR A 105 -4.67 9.08 -11.12
N PRO A 106 -3.98 8.86 -12.25
CA PRO A 106 -2.69 8.17 -12.27
C PRO A 106 -1.66 8.84 -11.35
N GLN A 107 -1.63 10.18 -11.32
CA GLN A 107 -0.73 10.94 -10.46
C GLN A 107 -1.02 10.69 -8.98
N MET A 108 -2.27 10.81 -8.54
CA MET A 108 -2.64 10.60 -7.14
C MET A 108 -2.43 9.13 -6.73
N SER A 109 -2.69 8.18 -7.62
CA SER A 109 -2.40 6.75 -7.41
C SER A 109 -0.91 6.53 -7.12
N GLN A 110 -0.03 7.20 -7.87
CA GLN A 110 1.41 7.11 -7.65
C GLN A 110 1.83 7.75 -6.32
N GLN A 111 1.27 8.90 -5.96
CA GLN A 111 1.54 9.56 -4.68
C GLN A 111 1.13 8.69 -3.48
N LEU A 112 -0.01 8.00 -3.56
CA LEU A 112 -0.45 7.05 -2.54
C LEU A 112 0.51 5.86 -2.42
N ILE A 113 0.98 5.35 -3.55
CA ILE A 113 1.98 4.28 -3.60
C ILE A 113 3.30 4.75 -2.97
N ASP A 114 3.83 5.91 -3.36
CA ASP A 114 5.11 6.42 -2.86
C ASP A 114 5.04 6.78 -1.37
N TYR A 115 3.86 7.15 -0.89
CA TYR A 115 3.61 7.34 0.54
C TYR A 115 3.68 6.02 1.31
N PHE A 116 3.08 4.95 0.77
CA PHE A 116 2.96 3.67 1.45
C PHE A 116 4.17 2.76 1.26
N TYR A 117 4.90 2.89 0.15
CA TYR A 117 5.99 2.00 -0.23
C TYR A 117 7.29 2.76 -0.52
N ARG A 118 8.41 2.15 -0.13
CA ARG A 118 9.76 2.54 -0.55
C ARG A 118 10.26 1.56 -1.61
N HIS A 119 10.77 2.09 -2.71
CA HIS A 119 11.46 1.30 -3.73
C HIS A 119 12.90 1.00 -3.31
N ASP A 120 13.29 -0.27 -3.36
CA ASP A 120 14.68 -0.73 -3.26
C ASP A 120 15.23 -1.03 -4.66
N PRO A 121 16.08 -0.15 -5.22
CA PRO A 121 16.60 -0.31 -6.57
C PRO A 121 17.63 -1.44 -6.68
N THR A 122 18.16 -1.97 -5.58
CA THR A 122 19.18 -3.04 -5.62
C THR A 122 18.59 -4.39 -5.97
N VAL A 123 17.34 -4.63 -5.56
CA VAL A 123 16.59 -5.86 -5.80
C VAL A 123 15.37 -5.65 -6.71
N GLY A 124 15.04 -4.40 -7.05
CA GLY A 124 13.89 -4.05 -7.91
C GLY A 124 12.55 -4.30 -7.23
N THR A 125 12.49 -4.19 -5.91
CA THR A 125 11.29 -4.49 -5.11
C THR A 125 10.83 -3.27 -4.30
N TYR A 126 9.60 -3.35 -3.82
CA TYR A 126 8.95 -2.31 -3.03
C TYR A 126 8.61 -2.87 -1.65
N GLN A 127 8.97 -2.12 -0.61
CA GLN A 127 8.71 -2.48 0.80
C GLN A 127 7.77 -1.45 1.41
N ALA A 128 6.77 -1.90 2.16
CA ALA A 128 5.85 -0.98 2.84
C ALA A 128 6.61 -0.18 3.92
N ASN A 129 6.43 1.14 3.93
CA ASN A 129 6.74 1.98 5.07
C ASN A 129 5.88 1.47 6.25
N SER A 130 6.40 1.50 7.49
CA SER A 130 5.73 0.85 8.64
C SER A 130 4.21 1.05 8.61
N THR A 131 3.44 -0.03 8.69
CA THR A 131 1.99 -0.14 8.35
C THR A 131 1.04 0.81 9.08
N LYS A 132 1.56 1.65 9.98
CA LYS A 132 0.84 2.67 10.75
C LYS A 132 0.50 3.95 9.96
N ALA A 133 1.00 4.11 8.73
CA ALA A 133 1.04 5.40 8.05
C ALA A 133 -0.32 5.96 7.55
N MET A 134 -1.38 5.17 7.40
CA MET A 134 -2.66 5.68 6.82
C MET A 134 -3.84 5.70 7.80
N LEU A 135 -3.69 6.30 8.98
CA LEU A 135 -4.79 6.43 9.97
C LEU A 135 -5.76 7.59 9.68
N GLY A 136 -5.98 7.93 8.41
CA GLY A 136 -6.60 9.20 8.00
C GLY A 136 -8.03 9.41 8.48
N LEU A 137 -8.98 8.52 8.14
CA LEU A 137 -10.41 8.75 8.40
C LEU A 137 -11.11 7.62 9.15
N ARG A 138 -10.37 6.58 9.50
CA ARG A 138 -10.87 5.33 10.10
C ARG A 138 -11.02 5.37 11.61
N SER A 139 -10.42 6.38 12.25
CA SER A 139 -10.62 6.66 13.67
C SER A 139 -12.05 7.16 13.90
N GLU A 140 -12.71 6.73 14.97
CA GLU A 140 -14.05 7.22 15.30
C GLU A 140 -13.98 8.68 15.77
N TRP A 141 -14.66 9.63 15.13
CA TRP A 141 -14.70 11.02 15.59
C TRP A 141 -16.11 11.34 16.09
N ASP A 142 -16.23 12.12 17.16
CA ASP A 142 -17.51 12.39 17.83
C ASP A 142 -18.40 13.31 16.97
N ARG A 143 -17.78 14.25 16.26
CA ARG A 143 -18.47 15.22 15.40
C ARG A 143 -17.69 15.45 14.12
N TYR A 144 -18.44 15.72 13.05
CA TYR A 144 -17.89 16.07 11.75
C TYR A 144 -18.51 17.36 11.24
N GLU A 145 -17.68 18.18 10.60
CA GLU A 145 -18.10 19.33 9.81
C GLU A 145 -17.61 19.13 8.38
N LEU A 146 -18.55 19.04 7.44
CA LEU A 146 -18.25 18.91 6.02
C LEU A 146 -18.49 20.25 5.32
N ARG A 147 -17.52 20.67 4.51
CA ARG A 147 -17.65 21.81 3.60
C ARG A 147 -17.49 21.33 2.17
N LYS A 148 -18.46 21.69 1.33
CA LYS A 148 -18.50 21.37 -0.11
C LYS A 148 -18.24 22.66 -0.89
N GLU A 149 -17.29 22.62 -1.81
CA GLU A 149 -17.00 23.70 -2.74
C GLU A 149 -17.03 23.17 -4.17
N GLN A 150 -17.47 23.99 -5.12
CA GLN A 150 -17.46 23.69 -6.55
C GLN A 150 -16.65 24.77 -7.29
N PRO A 151 -15.32 24.69 -7.32
CA PRO A 151 -14.46 25.72 -7.92
C PRO A 151 -14.73 25.96 -9.42
N ALA A 152 -15.20 24.92 -10.11
CA ALA A 152 -15.62 24.99 -11.50
C ALA A 152 -16.73 23.97 -11.76
N LYS A 153 -17.45 24.09 -12.88
CA LYS A 153 -18.59 23.22 -13.23
C LYS A 153 -18.30 21.72 -13.06
N ASN A 154 -17.08 21.27 -13.39
CA ASN A 154 -16.67 19.87 -13.35
C ASN A 154 -15.65 19.58 -12.24
N GLN A 155 -15.51 20.45 -11.25
CA GLN A 155 -14.55 20.30 -10.16
C GLN A 155 -15.24 20.47 -8.82
N TYR A 156 -14.90 19.60 -7.88
CA TYR A 156 -15.38 19.68 -6.51
C TYR A 156 -14.21 19.61 -5.55
N LYS A 157 -14.37 20.26 -4.41
CA LYS A 157 -13.46 20.18 -3.28
C LYS A 157 -14.27 19.94 -2.02
N LEU A 158 -13.83 18.98 -1.22
CA LEU A 158 -14.41 18.66 0.07
C LEU A 158 -13.37 18.92 1.16
N THR A 159 -13.80 19.59 2.21
CA THR A 159 -13.03 19.72 3.46
C THR A 159 -13.86 19.11 4.57
N LEU A 160 -13.28 18.17 5.30
CA LEU A 160 -13.92 17.48 6.41
C LEU A 160 -13.09 17.69 7.68
N THR A 161 -13.70 18.23 8.72
CA THR A 161 -13.08 18.37 10.04
C THR A 161 -13.76 17.42 11.02
N GLY A 162 -13.00 16.44 11.54
CA GLY A 162 -13.43 15.56 12.62
C GLY A 162 -12.91 16.04 13.96
N ARG A 163 -13.74 16.03 15.00
CA ARG A 163 -13.36 16.40 16.37
C ARG A 163 -13.70 15.27 17.33
N ARG A 164 -12.78 14.95 18.22
CA ARG A 164 -12.98 14.01 19.32
C ARG A 164 -12.58 14.66 20.63
N ARG A 165 -13.42 14.57 21.66
CA ARG A 165 -13.10 15.03 23.02
C ARG A 165 -12.67 13.84 23.87
N GLY A 166 -11.37 13.73 24.14
CA GLY A 166 -10.82 12.75 25.10
C GLY A 166 -10.73 13.31 26.52
N ASP A 167 -9.96 12.63 27.37
CA ASP A 167 -9.68 12.94 28.79
C ASP A 167 -8.90 14.25 29.00
N GLY A 168 -9.45 15.38 28.53
CA GLY A 168 -8.92 16.73 28.76
C GLY A 168 -8.27 17.40 27.55
N ALA A 169 -8.12 16.72 26.41
CA ALA A 169 -7.61 17.29 25.16
C ALA A 169 -8.57 17.01 23.99
N GLU A 170 -8.84 18.05 23.20
CA GLU A 170 -9.57 17.91 21.93
C GLU A 170 -8.57 17.47 20.84
N SER A 171 -8.90 16.40 20.13
CA SER A 171 -8.16 15.96 18.95
C SER A 171 -8.90 16.39 17.70
N VAL A 172 -8.18 16.95 16.73
CA VAL A 172 -8.74 17.40 15.46
C VAL A 172 -8.09 16.66 14.30
N MET A 173 -8.92 16.17 13.40
CA MET A 173 -8.50 15.67 12.09
C MET A 173 -9.07 16.58 11.01
N ASN A 174 -8.24 16.93 10.05
CA ASN A 174 -8.64 17.65 8.86
C ASN A 174 -8.36 16.79 7.64
N HIS A 175 -9.37 16.61 6.83
CA HIS A 175 -9.28 15.95 5.54
C HIS A 175 -9.63 16.95 4.44
N SER A 176 -8.84 16.92 3.37
CA SER A 176 -9.10 17.68 2.15
C SER A 176 -9.01 16.74 0.96
N SER A 177 -9.99 16.83 0.08
CA SER A 177 -10.03 16.07 -1.16
C SER A 177 -10.56 16.92 -2.30
N ALA A 178 -10.05 16.64 -3.50
CA ALA A 178 -10.44 17.31 -4.72
C ALA A 178 -10.80 16.28 -5.79
N TYR A 179 -11.73 16.68 -6.65
CA TYR A 179 -12.40 15.79 -7.57
C TYR A 179 -12.63 16.44 -8.92
N GLN A 180 -12.56 15.63 -9.97
CA GLN A 180 -12.92 16.00 -11.33
C GLN A 180 -14.03 15.10 -11.86
N ILE A 181 -15.06 15.70 -12.46
CA ILE A 181 -16.11 14.95 -13.16
C ILE A 181 -15.62 14.56 -14.55
N GLN A 182 -15.68 13.26 -14.86
CA GLN A 182 -15.42 12.67 -16.17
C GLN A 182 -16.64 11.84 -16.61
N GLY A 183 -17.48 12.41 -17.47
CA GLY A 183 -18.79 11.83 -17.79
C GLY A 183 -19.69 11.81 -16.56
N ASP A 184 -20.09 10.62 -16.13
CA ASP A 184 -20.85 10.41 -14.88
C ASP A 184 -19.97 9.99 -13.70
N ARG A 185 -18.66 9.91 -13.91
CA ARG A 185 -17.72 9.48 -12.87
C ARG A 185 -17.06 10.67 -12.17
N LEU A 186 -16.86 10.53 -10.88
CA LEU A 186 -16.06 11.38 -10.03
C LEU A 186 -14.68 10.73 -9.87
N VAL A 187 -13.65 11.41 -10.34
CA VAL A 187 -12.26 10.97 -10.24
C VAL A 187 -11.56 11.81 -9.19
N ILE A 188 -10.90 11.15 -8.24
CA ILE A 188 -10.20 11.81 -7.14
C ILE A 188 -8.83 12.31 -7.63
N THR A 189 -8.63 13.61 -7.57
CA THR A 189 -7.39 14.28 -7.99
C THR A 189 -6.48 14.61 -6.82
N ASP A 190 -7.06 14.71 -5.61
CA ASP A 190 -6.34 14.95 -4.36
C ASP A 190 -7.08 14.27 -3.20
N PHE A 191 -6.35 13.65 -2.27
CA PHE A 191 -6.94 13.01 -1.10
C PHE A 191 -5.94 12.97 0.05
N ARG A 192 -6.09 13.87 1.03
CA ARG A 192 -5.13 14.05 2.11
C ARG A 192 -5.83 14.16 3.45
N THR A 193 -5.18 13.63 4.47
CA THR A 193 -5.64 13.74 5.84
C THR A 193 -4.49 14.12 6.75
N GLU A 194 -4.73 15.09 7.61
CA GLU A 194 -3.78 15.64 8.56
C GLU A 194 -4.39 15.53 9.97
N SER A 195 -3.59 15.03 10.91
CA SER A 195 -3.93 14.99 12.33
C SER A 195 -3.18 16.12 13.03
N GLY A 196 -3.87 16.90 13.87
CA GLY A 196 -3.24 17.97 14.64
C GLY A 196 -3.92 18.21 15.98
N SER A 197 -3.18 18.82 16.91
CA SER A 197 -3.79 19.43 18.10
C SER A 197 -4.43 20.76 17.70
N PRO A 198 -5.61 21.11 18.26
CA PRO A 198 -6.19 22.43 18.06
C PRO A 198 -5.16 23.49 18.50
N ARG A 199 -4.98 24.50 17.66
CA ARG A 199 -4.19 25.71 17.99
C ARG A 199 -4.99 26.61 18.90
#